data_AF-A0A3R8LT79-F1
#
_entry.id   AF-A0A3R8LT79-F1
#
_cell.length_a   1.000
_cell.length_b   1.000
_cell.length_c   1.000
_cell.angle_alpha   90.00
_cell.angle_beta   90.00
_cell.angle_gamma   90.00
#
_symmetry.space_group_name_H-M   'P 1'
#
loop_
_entity.id
_entity.type
_entity.pdbx_description
1 polymer ?
#
loop_
_entity_poly.entity_id
_entity_poly.type
_entity_poly.pdbx_seq_one_letter_code
_entity_poly.pdbx_strand_id
1 'polypeptide(L)'
;METCPPGKHMGSGTARNQNARATGTHQTAATHRPAPASREAPQIIPIGGNAQASDGEALRHLALAGLGLARLAAFQVKDDVAAGRLVPVLEAFNPGDEEAIHAVYVGQGGHLPLRVRALLDFLAKRIPEVLGAVH
;
A
#
# COMPACT_ATOMS: atom_id res chain seq x y z
N MET A 1 -20.97 51.28 -43.71
CA MET A 1 -21.92 50.28 -44.22
C MET A 1 -21.14 48.97 -44.27
N GLU A 2 -21.22 48.18 -43.20
CA GLU A 2 -21.99 46.90 -43.15
C GLU A 2 -21.18 45.76 -43.78
N THR A 3 -20.99 44.57 -43.22
CA THR A 3 -21.40 43.90 -41.97
C THR A 3 -20.45 42.69 -41.78
N CYS A 4 -20.26 42.26 -40.53
CA CYS A 4 -19.43 41.11 -40.14
C CYS A 4 -20.28 39.81 -40.17
N PRO A 5 -19.79 38.66 -40.70
CA PRO A 5 -20.42 37.37 -40.47
C PRO A 5 -19.84 36.67 -39.22
N PRO A 6 -20.65 35.99 -38.40
CA PRO A 6 -20.21 35.42 -37.13
C PRO A 6 -19.70 33.97 -37.28
N GLY A 7 -18.77 33.62 -36.40
CA GLY A 7 -18.65 32.26 -35.89
C GLY A 7 -17.55 31.39 -36.51
N LYS A 8 -16.38 31.39 -35.86
CA LYS A 8 -15.64 30.17 -35.49
C LYS A 8 -14.59 30.52 -34.44
N HIS A 9 -14.95 30.35 -33.18
CA HIS A 9 -14.00 30.33 -32.07
C HIS A 9 -13.04 29.14 -32.27
N MET A 10 -11.79 29.41 -32.65
CA MET A 10 -10.69 28.47 -32.48
C MET A 10 -10.41 28.36 -31.00
N GLY A 11 -10.84 27.25 -30.40
CA GLY A 11 -10.44 26.85 -29.04
C GLY A 11 -8.93 26.65 -28.99
N SER A 12 -8.28 27.44 -28.14
CA SER A 12 -6.93 27.18 -27.65
C SER A 12 -6.89 25.81 -26.99
N GLY A 13 -6.04 24.93 -27.52
CA GLY A 13 -5.94 23.54 -27.11
C GLY A 13 -5.47 23.40 -25.66
N THR A 14 -6.37 22.99 -24.79
CA THR A 14 -6.02 22.35 -23.53
C THR A 14 -5.40 21.00 -23.87
N ALA A 15 -4.12 20.84 -23.56
CA ALA A 15 -3.38 19.60 -23.68
C ALA A 15 -4.18 18.47 -23.02
N ARG A 16 -4.72 17.58 -23.87
CA ARG A 16 -5.47 16.40 -23.46
C ARG A 16 -4.46 15.47 -22.79
N ASN A 17 -4.46 15.41 -21.47
CA ASN A 17 -3.68 14.44 -20.70
C ASN A 17 -4.14 13.04 -21.10
N GLN A 18 -3.27 12.32 -21.81
CA GLN A 18 -3.55 11.00 -22.39
C GLN A 18 -3.29 9.85 -21.41
N ASN A 19 -3.21 10.09 -20.10
CA ASN A 19 -3.10 9.02 -19.10
C ASN A 19 -4.47 8.38 -18.77
N ALA A 20 -5.26 8.12 -19.81
CA ALA A 20 -6.52 7.43 -19.70
C ALA A 20 -6.29 5.92 -19.55
N ARG A 21 -6.73 5.40 -18.40
CA ARG A 21 -7.10 4.00 -18.17
C ARG A 21 -5.97 2.98 -18.36
N ALA A 22 -5.00 3.00 -17.46
CA ALA A 22 -4.54 1.75 -16.90
C ALA A 22 -5.39 1.48 -15.66
N THR A 23 -6.52 0.78 -15.83
CA THR A 23 -7.22 0.10 -14.73
C THR A 23 -6.33 -1.06 -14.29
N GLY A 24 -5.17 -0.72 -13.72
CA GLY A 24 -4.38 -1.65 -12.94
C GLY A 24 -5.07 -1.74 -11.60
N THR A 25 -6.08 -2.60 -11.49
CA THR A 25 -6.38 -3.21 -10.21
C THR A 25 -5.07 -3.84 -9.75
N HIS A 26 -4.32 -3.16 -8.88
CA HIS A 26 -3.32 -3.80 -8.04
C HIS A 26 -4.10 -4.70 -7.09
N GLN A 27 -4.56 -5.82 -7.66
CA GLN A 27 -5.17 -6.91 -6.94
C GLN A 27 -3.98 -7.66 -6.38
N THR A 28 -3.45 -7.14 -5.28
CA THR A 28 -2.56 -7.92 -4.44
C THR A 28 -3.37 -9.14 -4.04
N ALA A 29 -3.04 -10.30 -4.60
CA ALA A 29 -3.59 -11.56 -4.18
C ALA A 29 -3.16 -11.75 -2.72
N ALA A 30 -3.98 -11.22 -1.81
CA ALA A 30 -3.75 -11.36 -0.40
C ALA A 30 -3.86 -12.84 -0.11
N THR A 31 -2.73 -13.46 0.21
CA THR A 31 -2.68 -14.78 0.86
C THR A 31 -3.13 -14.64 2.33
N HIS A 32 -4.13 -13.80 2.58
CA HIS A 32 -4.66 -13.52 3.89
C HIS A 32 -5.30 -14.81 4.40
N ARG A 33 -4.71 -15.37 5.46
CA ARG A 33 -5.32 -16.49 6.19
C ARG A 33 -6.65 -15.97 6.75
N PRO A 34 -7.81 -16.55 6.36
CA PRO A 34 -9.10 -16.07 6.86
C PRO A 34 -9.13 -16.18 8.39
N ALA A 35 -9.52 -15.10 9.06
CA ALA A 35 -9.72 -15.08 10.51
C ALA A 35 -10.78 -16.13 10.90
N PRO A 36 -10.63 -16.85 12.02
CA PRO A 36 -11.66 -17.77 12.46
C PRO A 36 -12.89 -17.02 13.00
N ALA A 37 -14.07 -17.40 12.47
CA ALA A 37 -15.43 -17.18 12.95
C ALA A 37 -16.22 -15.93 12.49
N SER A 38 -16.61 -15.92 11.22
CA SER A 38 -17.99 -15.59 10.79
C SER A 38 -18.36 -16.49 9.60
N ARG A 39 -19.64 -16.88 9.48
CA ARG A 39 -20.14 -17.77 8.41
C ARG A 39 -20.20 -17.10 7.04
N GLU A 40 -19.83 -15.83 6.94
CA GLU A 40 -19.89 -15.03 5.73
C GLU A 40 -18.54 -14.97 5.05
N ALA A 41 -18.54 -15.16 3.73
CA ALA A 41 -17.33 -15.01 2.92
C ALA A 41 -16.79 -13.57 3.04
N PRO A 42 -15.46 -13.37 3.07
CA PRO A 42 -14.87 -12.05 3.08
C PRO A 42 -15.43 -11.19 1.95
N GLN A 43 -16.03 -10.05 2.30
CA GLN A 43 -16.51 -9.08 1.31
C GLN A 43 -15.43 -8.04 1.06
N ILE A 44 -14.97 -7.95 -0.18
CA ILE A 44 -14.04 -6.90 -0.62
C ILE A 44 -14.86 -5.64 -0.90
N ILE A 45 -14.73 -4.66 -0.02
CA ILE A 45 -15.38 -3.35 -0.17
C ILE A 45 -14.34 -2.37 -0.71
N PRO A 46 -14.47 -1.86 -1.94
CA PRO A 46 -13.55 -0.85 -2.45
C PRO A 46 -13.71 0.44 -1.65
N ILE A 47 -12.60 0.93 -1.11
CA ILE A 47 -12.57 2.17 -0.33
C ILE A 47 -12.25 3.32 -1.29
N GLY A 48 -13.22 4.21 -1.49
CA GLY A 48 -13.02 5.47 -2.20
C GLY A 48 -12.45 6.53 -1.24
N GLY A 49 -11.28 7.07 -1.57
CA GLY A 49 -10.59 8.08 -0.76
C GLY A 49 -10.24 9.34 -1.56
N ASN A 50 -9.66 10.31 -0.87
CA ASN A 50 -9.18 11.58 -1.45
C ASN A 50 -7.81 11.45 -2.14
N ALA A 51 -7.09 10.36 -1.91
CA ALA A 51 -5.90 9.99 -2.68
C ALA A 51 -5.76 8.47 -2.79
N GLN A 52 -5.00 8.05 -3.79
CA GLN A 52 -4.54 6.67 -3.96
C GLN A 52 -3.04 6.68 -4.19
N ALA A 53 -2.34 5.74 -3.57
CA ALA A 53 -0.93 5.52 -3.79
C ALA A 53 -0.65 4.03 -3.98
N SER A 54 0.40 3.72 -4.74
CA SER A 54 0.81 2.36 -5.09
C SER A 54 1.70 1.69 -4.04
N ASP A 55 2.14 2.43 -3.02
CA ASP A 55 3.01 1.93 -1.96
C ASP A 55 2.65 2.53 -0.59
N GLY A 56 3.07 1.83 0.47
CA GLY A 56 2.77 2.19 1.86
C GLY A 56 3.51 3.42 2.36
N GLU A 57 4.70 3.72 1.84
CA GLU A 57 5.50 4.88 2.29
C GLU A 57 4.86 6.19 1.81
N ALA A 58 4.37 6.22 0.58
CA ALA A 58 3.57 7.32 0.07
C ALA A 58 2.30 7.51 0.91
N LEU A 59 1.58 6.44 1.24
CA LEU A 59 0.41 6.52 2.12
C LEU A 59 0.76 7.06 3.53
N ARG A 60 1.89 6.64 4.10
CA ARG A 60 2.41 7.13 5.38
C ARG A 60 2.67 8.65 5.33
N HIS A 61 3.33 9.13 4.28
CA HIS A 61 3.54 10.57 4.10
C HIS A 61 2.24 11.36 3.94
N LEU A 62 1.26 10.81 3.23
CA LEU A 62 -0.05 11.45 3.10
C LEU A 62 -0.80 11.53 4.43
N ALA A 63 -0.74 10.46 5.25
CA ALA A 63 -1.32 10.47 6.59
C ALA A 63 -0.64 11.49 7.51
N LEU A 64 0.70 11.55 7.49
CA LEU A 64 1.48 12.54 8.24
C LEU A 64 1.21 13.99 7.79
N ALA A 65 0.90 14.19 6.51
CA ALA A 65 0.47 15.49 5.97
C ALA A 65 -0.98 15.86 6.34
N GLY A 66 -1.69 14.99 7.07
CA GLY A 66 -3.06 15.23 7.51
C GLY A 66 -4.10 15.03 6.42
N LEU A 67 -3.78 14.31 5.35
CA LEU A 67 -4.74 14.08 4.26
C LEU A 67 -5.92 13.21 4.72
N GLY A 68 -5.72 12.29 5.67
CA GLY A 68 -6.79 11.46 6.20
C GLY A 68 -6.28 10.21 6.91
N LEU A 69 -7.14 9.20 6.97
CA LEU A 69 -6.85 7.89 7.56
C LEU A 69 -6.17 6.97 6.55
N ALA A 70 -5.21 6.16 7.02
CA ALA A 70 -4.54 5.14 6.22
C ALA A 70 -4.40 3.84 7.02
N ARG A 71 -4.56 2.69 6.34
CA ARG A 71 -4.26 1.37 6.89
C ARG A 71 -2.84 0.99 6.45
N LEU A 72 -1.92 0.91 7.41
CA LEU A 72 -0.48 0.72 7.17
C LEU A 72 0.05 -0.45 7.99
N ALA A 73 1.13 -1.06 7.53
CA ALA A 73 1.79 -2.11 8.29
C ALA A 73 2.43 -1.51 9.54
N ALA A 74 2.28 -2.18 10.69
CA ALA A 74 2.65 -1.61 11.98
C ALA A 74 4.15 -1.24 12.07
N PHE A 75 5.03 -2.02 11.44
CA PHE A 75 6.47 -1.72 11.39
C PHE A 75 6.80 -0.41 10.68
N GLN A 76 5.95 0.08 9.76
CA GLN A 76 6.19 1.33 9.02
C GLN A 76 5.88 2.56 9.87
N VAL A 77 4.92 2.45 10.79
CA VAL A 77 4.37 3.59 11.54
C VAL A 77 4.72 3.57 13.02
N LYS A 78 5.39 2.52 13.51
CA LYS A 78 5.78 2.35 14.91
C LYS A 78 6.42 3.60 15.51
N ASP A 79 7.39 4.18 14.80
CA ASP A 79 8.11 5.37 15.27
C ASP A 79 7.25 6.64 15.21
N ASP A 80 6.31 6.74 14.27
CA ASP A 80 5.39 7.88 14.20
C ASP A 80 4.33 7.84 15.30
N VAL A 81 3.84 6.64 15.60
CA VAL A 81 2.92 6.41 16.71
C VAL A 81 3.62 6.68 18.04
N ALA A 82 4.83 6.15 18.23
CA ALA A 82 5.63 6.43 19.43
C ALA A 82 5.94 7.92 19.59
N ALA A 83 6.15 8.65 18.49
CA ALA A 83 6.35 10.09 18.50
C ALA A 83 5.06 10.92 18.57
N GLY A 84 3.88 10.30 18.59
CA GLY A 84 2.58 10.99 18.62
C GLY A 84 2.23 11.74 17.32
N ARG A 85 2.96 11.49 16.22
CA ARG A 85 2.65 12.06 14.90
C ARG A 85 1.47 11.36 14.24
N LEU A 86 1.31 10.06 14.51
CA LEU A 86 0.16 9.27 14.09
C LEU A 86 -0.55 8.73 15.34
N VAL A 87 -1.86 8.61 15.26
CA VAL A 87 -2.69 8.07 16.34
C VAL A 87 -3.42 6.83 15.80
N PRO A 88 -3.29 5.67 16.47
CA PRO A 88 -4.04 4.48 16.09
C PRO A 88 -5.55 4.71 16.30
N VAL A 89 -6.36 4.32 15.32
CA VAL A 89 -7.82 4.49 15.34
C VAL A 89 -8.49 3.20 14.93
N LEU A 90 -9.75 3.02 15.35
CA LEU A 90 -10.56 1.85 15.03
C LEU A 90 -9.94 0.52 15.48
N GLU A 91 -9.12 0.51 16.52
CA GLU A 91 -8.48 -0.72 17.04
C GLU A 91 -9.47 -1.83 17.40
N ALA A 92 -10.68 -1.47 17.87
CA ALA A 92 -11.75 -2.41 18.15
C ALA A 92 -12.27 -3.17 16.89
N PHE A 93 -11.96 -2.66 15.70
CA PHE A 93 -12.33 -3.23 14.40
C PHE A 93 -11.12 -3.68 13.58
N ASN A 94 -9.93 -3.70 14.19
CA ASN A 94 -8.72 -4.20 13.55
C ASN A 94 -8.83 -5.74 13.45
N PRO A 95 -8.84 -6.33 12.24
CA PRO A 95 -9.00 -7.77 12.07
C PRO A 95 -7.80 -8.57 12.58
N GLY A 96 -6.69 -7.92 12.95
CA GLY A 96 -5.48 -8.59 13.44
C GLY A 96 -4.83 -9.44 12.36
N ASP A 97 -4.93 -9.01 11.10
CA ASP A 97 -4.39 -9.74 9.97
C ASP A 97 -2.87 -9.69 9.95
N GLU A 98 -2.26 -10.88 9.90
CA GLU A 98 -0.81 -11.05 9.81
C GLU A 98 -0.42 -11.42 8.38
N GLU A 99 0.50 -10.63 7.81
CA GLU A 99 1.10 -10.92 6.51
C GLU A 99 2.49 -11.55 6.72
N ALA A 100 2.68 -12.75 6.17
CA ALA A 100 3.94 -13.47 6.29
C ALA A 100 5.01 -12.84 5.39
N ILE A 101 6.16 -12.49 5.99
CA ILE A 101 7.31 -11.96 5.26
C ILE A 101 8.25 -13.11 4.91
N HIS A 102 8.47 -13.31 3.61
CA HIS A 102 9.28 -14.40 3.09
C HIS A 102 10.58 -13.90 2.47
N ALA A 103 11.69 -14.57 2.78
CA ALA A 103 12.93 -14.43 2.02
C ALA A 103 12.91 -15.43 0.86
N VAL A 104 12.85 -14.94 -0.37
CA VAL A 104 12.79 -15.77 -1.57
C VAL A 104 14.15 -15.78 -2.26
N TYR A 105 14.72 -16.99 -2.45
CA TYR A 105 15.92 -17.21 -3.24
C TYR A 105 15.60 -18.11 -4.43
N VAL A 106 15.71 -17.57 -5.64
CA VAL A 106 15.53 -18.33 -6.89
C VAL A 106 16.89 -18.87 -7.31
N GLY A 107 17.18 -20.10 -6.91
CA GLY A 107 18.42 -20.79 -7.31
C GLY A 107 18.35 -21.36 -8.73
N GLN A 108 19.52 -21.65 -9.32
CA GLN A 108 19.63 -22.30 -10.63
C GLN A 108 19.59 -23.85 -10.54
N GLY A 109 18.83 -24.42 -9.61
CA GLY A 109 18.66 -25.88 -9.50
C GLY A 109 19.85 -26.65 -8.90
N GLY A 110 20.50 -26.10 -7.86
CA GLY A 110 21.61 -26.74 -7.16
C GLY A 110 21.65 -26.39 -5.67
N HIS A 111 22.76 -26.73 -4.99
CA HIS A 111 22.95 -26.42 -3.58
C HIS A 111 22.94 -24.91 -3.31
N LEU A 112 22.29 -24.51 -2.21
CA LEU A 112 22.29 -23.12 -1.74
C LEU A 112 23.73 -22.69 -1.40
N PRO A 113 24.28 -21.64 -2.04
CA PRO A 113 25.62 -21.17 -1.72
C PRO A 113 25.74 -20.78 -0.24
N LEU A 114 26.85 -21.17 0.41
CA LEU A 114 27.06 -20.93 1.84
C LEU A 114 26.87 -19.47 2.26
N ARG A 115 27.29 -18.52 1.42
CA ARG A 115 27.10 -17.08 1.66
C ARG A 115 25.61 -16.68 1.74
N VAL A 116 24.76 -17.29 0.92
CA VAL A 116 23.31 -17.01 0.90
C VAL A 116 22.68 -17.61 2.14
N ARG A 117 23.06 -18.85 2.50
CA ARG A 117 22.62 -19.45 3.77
C ARG A 117 22.99 -18.58 4.96
N ALA A 118 24.24 -18.13 5.06
CA ALA A 118 24.70 -17.27 6.14
C ALA A 118 23.90 -15.95 6.22
N LEU A 119 23.57 -15.35 5.07
CA LEU A 119 22.71 -14.17 5.02
C LEU A 119 21.27 -14.48 5.49
N LEU A 120 20.67 -15.56 5.01
CA LEU A 120 19.33 -15.97 5.42
C LEU A 120 19.27 -16.27 6.91
N ASP A 121 20.28 -16.94 7.46
CA ASP A 121 20.40 -17.23 8.89
C ASP A 121 20.55 -15.94 9.71
N PHE A 122 21.27 -14.95 9.19
CA PHE A 122 21.38 -13.63 9.81
C PHE A 122 20.05 -12.88 9.79
N LEU A 123 19.36 -12.83 8.64
CA LEU A 123 18.08 -12.16 8.48
C LEU A 123 17.01 -12.81 9.36
N ALA A 124 16.95 -14.14 9.40
CA ALA A 124 16.00 -14.90 10.22
C ALA A 124 16.15 -14.60 11.72
N LYS A 125 17.35 -14.25 12.19
CA LYS A 125 17.60 -13.86 13.58
C LYS A 125 17.22 -12.41 13.87
N ARG A 126 17.43 -11.50 12.91
CA ARG A 126 17.30 -10.04 13.12
C ARG A 126 15.95 -9.46 12.74
N ILE A 127 15.33 -9.98 11.69
CA ILE A 127 14.04 -9.46 11.19
C ILE A 127 12.93 -9.56 12.26
N PRO A 128 12.81 -10.65 13.05
CA PRO A 128 11.83 -10.69 14.14
C PRO A 128 12.02 -9.59 15.19
N GLU A 129 13.25 -9.14 15.45
CA GLU A 129 13.53 -8.03 16.38
C GLU A 129 13.02 -6.69 15.83
N VAL A 130 13.18 -6.47 14.52
CA VAL A 130 12.83 -5.21 13.85
C VAL A 130 11.32 -5.10 13.59
N LEU A 131 10.71 -6.20 13.14
CA LEU A 131 9.28 -6.27 12.88
C LEU A 131 8.46 -6.53 14.14
N GLY A 132 9.11 -7.03 15.20
CA GLY A 132 8.49 -7.29 16.48
C GLY A 132 8.07 -6.00 17.19
N ALA A 133 6.87 -6.06 17.77
CA ALA A 133 6.20 -5.03 18.55
C ALA A 133 5.57 -3.88 17.75
N VAL A 134 4.30 -4.08 17.39
CA VAL A 134 3.21 -3.23 17.86
C VAL A 134 2.12 -4.21 18.33
N HIS A 135 1.82 -4.23 19.63
CA HIS A 135 0.64 -4.87 20.23
C HIS A 135 -0.11 -3.76 20.96
#